data_AF-A0AAJ3NDT7-F1
#
_entry.id   AF-A0AAJ3NDT7-F1
#
_cell.length_a   1.000
_cell.length_b   1.000
_cell.length_c   1.000
_cell.angle_alpha   90.00
_cell.angle_beta   90.00
_cell.angle_gamma   90.00
#
_symmetry.space_group_name_H-M   'P 1'
#
loop_
_entity.id
_entity.type
_entity.pdbx_description
1 polymer ?
#
loop_
_entity_poly.entity_id
_entity_poly.type
_entity_poly.pdbx_seq_one_letter_code
_entity_poly.pdbx_strand_id
1 'polypeptide(L)'
;MRYLKYLFLLSFLFLVSCKKDKVDGESLKSFQSSVNDMASSLTTIKQIKFNEALYIIKKFGTNTEGDIDQMNATAKLLNGKNVAEILALADSIAQKQGIEWASTAPPSLGEMNIFEESKPTEVDPNDIQASAISLSVQPASVDSISGPKALMIVPRLVDAQGNKIEFSNAALETVLEVSSGGAKISTSKNLMVNNNFKGFYLKLSSLPFDRIMDNTIDVKVSVKTAKKTLQMTKAGISLNPNALNKPVIAEPTEPVTNPDGTITNPDGTTTPTNPDGTTTPPVAPVETPKPLADPKASVSKFIGSIGAKNLKAAYEMSNNPSWGSYESFSNANSGFGAIKSISVKSVNTANKTADQATVNANYTVTDNAGKNTDLNVTYTLKASADGWKITGYKINSAK
;
A
#
# COMPACT_ATOMS: atom_id res chain seq x y z
N MET A 1 9.37 -51.99 -55.21
CA MET A 1 9.01 -51.61 -53.82
C MET A 1 9.80 -52.40 -52.76
N ARG A 2 11.14 -52.47 -52.85
CA ARG A 2 11.96 -53.21 -51.86
C ARG A 2 12.76 -52.27 -50.93
N TYR A 3 12.96 -51.03 -51.35
CA TYR A 3 13.67 -49.98 -50.60
C TYR A 3 12.76 -49.08 -49.74
N LEU A 4 11.45 -49.06 -50.01
CA LEU A 4 10.49 -48.23 -49.27
C LEU A 4 10.20 -48.75 -47.85
N LYS A 5 10.38 -50.06 -47.62
CA LYS A 5 10.25 -50.68 -46.30
C LYS A 5 11.41 -50.31 -45.36
N TYR A 6 12.61 -50.08 -45.91
CA TYR A 6 13.77 -49.65 -45.13
C TYR A 6 13.70 -48.16 -44.77
N LEU A 7 13.03 -47.34 -45.59
CA LEU A 7 12.80 -45.92 -45.30
C LEU A 7 11.85 -45.73 -44.10
N PHE A 8 10.83 -46.59 -43.96
CA PHE A 8 9.92 -46.55 -42.81
C PHE A 8 10.56 -47.04 -41.51
N LEU A 9 11.55 -47.95 -41.60
CA LEU A 9 12.30 -48.43 -40.44
C LEU A 9 13.30 -47.37 -39.93
N LEU A 10 13.87 -46.56 -40.82
CA LEU A 10 14.78 -45.46 -40.47
C LEU A 10 14.05 -44.28 -39.78
N SER A 11 12.80 -44.01 -40.18
CA SER A 11 11.98 -42.95 -39.57
C SER A 11 11.53 -43.24 -38.13
N PHE A 12 11.53 -44.51 -37.71
CA PHE A 12 11.22 -44.88 -36.31
C PHE A 12 12.42 -44.77 -35.37
N LEU A 13 13.66 -44.68 -35.89
CA LEU A 13 14.87 -44.51 -35.09
C LEU A 13 15.09 -43.07 -34.59
N PHE A 14 14.38 -42.07 -35.15
CA PHE A 14 14.49 -40.66 -34.77
C PHE A 14 13.47 -40.18 -33.73
N LEU A 15 12.61 -41.07 -33.21
CA LEU A 15 11.63 -40.75 -32.15
C LEU A 15 12.05 -41.26 -30.76
N VAL A 16 13.31 -41.68 -30.59
CA VAL A 16 13.87 -41.89 -29.26
C VAL A 16 14.33 -40.53 -28.76
N SER A 17 13.46 -39.84 -28.01
CA SER A 17 13.88 -38.68 -27.22
C SER A 17 14.96 -39.14 -26.26
N CYS A 18 16.22 -38.84 -26.58
CA CYS A 18 17.37 -39.21 -25.76
C CYS A 18 17.28 -38.39 -24.47
N LYS A 19 16.81 -39.02 -23.38
CA LYS A 19 16.78 -38.38 -22.06
C LYS A 19 18.19 -37.98 -21.68
N LYS A 20 18.39 -36.75 -21.22
CA LYS A 20 19.70 -36.30 -20.74
C LYS A 20 20.07 -37.06 -19.47
N ASP A 21 21.31 -37.53 -19.40
CA ASP A 21 21.91 -38.24 -18.26
C ASP A 21 22.85 -37.36 -17.42
N LYS A 22 23.12 -36.15 -17.90
CA LYS A 22 23.93 -35.11 -17.27
C LYS A 22 23.20 -33.79 -17.28
N VAL A 23 23.51 -32.97 -16.28
CA VAL A 23 23.01 -31.61 -16.18
C VAL A 23 23.56 -30.74 -17.30
N ASP A 24 22.66 -30.00 -17.93
CA ASP A 24 22.96 -28.96 -18.91
C ASP A 24 22.72 -27.59 -18.27
N GLY A 25 23.79 -26.96 -17.79
CA GLY A 25 23.75 -25.69 -17.06
C GLY A 25 23.87 -24.44 -17.93
N GLU A 26 23.76 -24.55 -19.26
CA GLU A 26 23.93 -23.41 -20.19
C GLU A 26 22.85 -22.33 -20.01
N SER A 27 21.64 -22.75 -19.65
CA SER A 27 20.50 -21.89 -19.33
C SER A 27 19.66 -22.51 -18.22
N LEU A 28 18.83 -21.73 -17.53
CA LEU A 28 17.91 -22.29 -16.53
C LEU A 28 16.89 -23.28 -17.13
N LYS A 29 16.50 -23.06 -18.38
CA LYS A 29 15.60 -23.97 -19.10
C LYS A 29 16.28 -25.29 -19.42
N SER A 30 17.51 -25.25 -19.91
CA SER A 30 18.33 -26.43 -20.15
C SER A 30 18.61 -27.18 -18.83
N PHE A 31 18.85 -26.44 -17.76
CA PHE A 31 19.11 -26.98 -16.43
C PHE A 31 17.89 -27.72 -15.90
N GLN A 32 16.72 -27.09 -15.91
CA GLN A 32 15.49 -27.75 -15.46
C GLN A 32 15.11 -28.93 -16.37
N SER A 33 15.24 -28.80 -17.69
CA SER A 33 14.95 -29.90 -18.62
C SER A 33 15.87 -31.10 -18.39
N SER A 34 17.18 -30.88 -18.25
CA SER A 34 18.13 -31.96 -17.98
C SER A 34 17.90 -32.62 -16.62
N VAL A 35 17.64 -31.82 -15.59
CA VAL A 35 17.34 -32.33 -14.25
C VAL A 35 16.03 -33.13 -14.22
N ASN A 36 14.99 -32.68 -14.92
CA ASN A 36 13.73 -33.42 -15.06
C ASN A 36 13.92 -34.74 -15.81
N ASP A 37 14.71 -34.75 -16.89
CA ASP A 37 15.05 -35.97 -17.64
C ASP A 37 15.78 -36.97 -16.74
N MET A 38 16.75 -36.50 -15.95
CA MET A 38 17.50 -37.29 -14.98
C MET A 38 16.59 -37.84 -13.89
N ALA A 39 15.75 -37.00 -13.26
CA ALA A 39 14.80 -37.41 -12.22
C ALA A 39 13.82 -38.46 -12.75
N SER A 40 13.23 -38.23 -13.93
CA SER A 40 12.28 -39.16 -14.55
C SER A 40 12.88 -40.52 -14.91
N SER A 41 14.20 -40.67 -14.85
CA SER A 41 14.93 -41.91 -15.11
C SER A 41 15.26 -42.69 -13.83
N LEU A 42 14.95 -42.13 -12.66
CA LEU A 42 15.19 -42.73 -11.35
C LEU A 42 13.94 -43.42 -10.79
N THR A 43 14.10 -44.34 -9.83
CA THR A 43 12.99 -44.87 -9.04
C THR A 43 12.47 -43.82 -8.05
N THR A 44 11.23 -43.93 -7.58
CA THR A 44 10.61 -42.94 -6.67
C THR A 44 11.50 -42.56 -5.48
N ILE A 45 12.09 -43.54 -4.78
CA ILE A 45 12.99 -43.29 -3.65
C ILE A 45 14.24 -42.51 -4.08
N LYS A 46 14.82 -42.87 -5.23
CA LYS A 46 16.00 -42.19 -5.78
C LYS A 46 15.65 -40.78 -6.29
N GLN A 47 14.45 -40.57 -6.81
CA GLN A 47 13.95 -39.24 -7.20
C GLN A 47 13.85 -38.33 -5.99
N ILE A 48 13.28 -38.80 -4.88
CA ILE A 48 13.19 -38.02 -3.64
C ILE A 48 14.60 -37.63 -3.16
N LYS A 49 15.53 -38.58 -3.10
CA LYS A 49 16.93 -38.30 -2.73
C LYS A 49 17.64 -37.33 -3.67
N PHE A 50 17.38 -37.46 -4.97
CA PHE A 50 17.93 -36.55 -5.96
C PHE A 50 17.40 -35.13 -5.76
N ASN A 51 16.11 -34.97 -5.48
CA ASN A 51 15.53 -33.66 -5.20
C ASN A 51 16.03 -33.05 -3.88
N GLU A 52 16.19 -33.85 -2.83
CA GLU A 52 16.81 -33.43 -1.56
C GLU A 52 18.25 -32.93 -1.79
N ALA A 53 19.04 -33.66 -2.58
CA ALA A 53 20.41 -33.28 -2.91
C ALA A 53 20.45 -31.94 -3.65
N LEU A 54 19.59 -31.75 -4.66
CA LEU A 54 19.49 -30.49 -5.38
C LEU A 54 19.06 -29.32 -4.48
N TYR A 55 18.17 -29.57 -3.51
CA TYR A 55 17.81 -28.56 -2.51
C TYR A 55 19.00 -28.15 -1.64
N ILE A 56 19.76 -29.13 -1.13
CA ILE A 56 20.96 -28.88 -0.30
C ILE A 56 21.97 -28.05 -1.09
N ILE A 57 22.22 -28.42 -2.36
CA ILE A 57 23.13 -27.69 -3.23
C ILE A 57 22.63 -26.27 -3.48
N LYS A 58 21.34 -26.08 -3.78
CA LYS A 58 20.75 -24.75 -3.99
C LYS A 58 20.90 -23.87 -2.76
N LYS A 59 20.53 -24.38 -1.58
CA LYS A 59 20.47 -23.59 -0.33
C LYS A 59 21.81 -23.39 0.35
N PHE A 60 22.72 -24.35 0.26
CA PHE A 60 23.95 -24.36 1.05
C PHE A 60 25.22 -24.49 0.23
N GLY A 61 25.11 -24.84 -1.06
CA GLY A 61 26.21 -24.90 -2.01
C GLY A 61 26.50 -23.58 -2.73
N THR A 62 25.61 -22.59 -2.59
CA THR A 62 25.75 -21.27 -3.20
C THR A 62 25.77 -20.18 -2.13
N ASN A 63 26.64 -19.18 -2.26
CA ASN A 63 26.72 -18.03 -1.35
C ASN A 63 25.87 -16.84 -1.84
N THR A 64 24.88 -17.11 -2.69
CA THR A 64 24.03 -16.09 -3.32
C THR A 64 22.65 -16.07 -2.66
N GLU A 65 22.12 -14.88 -2.43
CA GLU A 65 20.74 -14.67 -1.97
C GLU A 65 19.82 -14.40 -3.18
N GLY A 66 18.54 -14.75 -3.06
CA GLY A 66 17.56 -14.59 -4.14
C GLY A 66 17.40 -15.86 -5.00
N ASP A 67 16.15 -16.18 -5.34
CA ASP A 67 15.79 -17.50 -5.87
C ASP A 67 16.37 -17.77 -7.28
N ILE A 68 16.38 -16.75 -8.15
CA ILE A 68 16.94 -16.82 -9.51
C ILE A 68 18.47 -16.92 -9.46
N ASP A 69 19.12 -16.12 -8.61
CA ASP A 69 20.58 -16.13 -8.50
C ASP A 69 21.10 -17.44 -7.89
N GLN A 70 20.40 -17.97 -6.87
CA GLN A 70 20.64 -19.31 -6.34
C GLN A 70 20.50 -20.38 -7.42
N MET A 71 19.46 -20.31 -8.25
CA MET A 71 19.28 -21.26 -9.35
C MET A 71 20.37 -21.15 -10.42
N ASN A 72 20.75 -19.93 -10.83
CA ASN A 72 21.82 -19.71 -11.79
C ASN A 72 23.18 -20.22 -11.28
N ALA A 73 23.50 -19.95 -10.01
CA ALA A 73 24.71 -20.45 -9.37
C ALA A 73 24.69 -21.99 -9.29
N THR A 74 23.54 -22.58 -8.95
CA THR A 74 23.34 -24.04 -8.93
C THR A 74 23.53 -24.66 -10.32
N ALA A 75 22.92 -24.08 -11.36
CA ALA A 75 23.06 -24.56 -12.73
C ALA A 75 24.53 -24.58 -13.18
N LYS A 76 25.28 -23.51 -12.88
CA LYS A 76 26.73 -23.44 -13.17
C LYS A 76 27.52 -24.48 -12.38
N LEU A 77 27.22 -24.65 -11.10
CA LEU A 77 27.90 -25.59 -10.21
C LEU A 77 27.67 -27.05 -10.64
N LEU A 78 26.49 -27.35 -11.17
CA LEU A 78 26.08 -28.69 -11.56
C LEU A 78 26.33 -29.03 -13.02
N ASN A 79 26.68 -28.05 -13.86
CA ASN A 79 26.87 -28.27 -15.30
C ASN A 79 27.79 -29.46 -15.59
N GLY A 80 27.33 -30.38 -16.43
CA GLY A 80 28.04 -31.60 -16.83
C GLY A 80 28.02 -32.75 -15.81
N LYS A 81 27.45 -32.56 -14.61
CA LYS A 81 27.38 -33.61 -13.57
C LYS A 81 26.23 -34.58 -13.82
N ASN A 82 26.47 -35.85 -13.53
CA ASN A 82 25.44 -36.90 -13.48
C ASN A 82 24.84 -37.01 -12.06
N VAL A 83 23.81 -37.87 -11.91
CA VAL A 83 23.11 -38.06 -10.63
C VAL A 83 24.05 -38.47 -9.49
N ALA A 84 25.00 -39.38 -9.73
CA ALA A 84 25.91 -39.86 -8.69
C ALA A 84 26.86 -38.74 -8.21
N GLU A 85 27.36 -37.92 -9.14
CA GLU A 85 28.21 -36.77 -8.83
C GLU A 85 27.45 -35.68 -8.07
N ILE A 86 26.16 -35.49 -8.37
CA ILE A 86 25.29 -34.54 -7.67
C ILE A 86 25.03 -35.00 -6.23
N LEU A 87 24.73 -36.29 -6.03
CA LEU A 87 24.56 -36.86 -4.69
C LEU A 87 25.84 -36.73 -3.85
N ALA A 88 27.00 -37.06 -4.42
CA ALA A 88 28.28 -36.93 -3.73
C ALA A 88 28.62 -35.46 -3.39
N LEU A 89 28.27 -34.51 -4.25
CA LEU A 89 28.44 -33.09 -3.96
C LEU A 89 27.53 -32.65 -2.81
N ALA A 90 26.27 -33.10 -2.79
CA ALA A 90 25.35 -32.81 -1.71
C ALA A 90 25.84 -33.40 -0.37
N ASP A 91 26.41 -34.62 -0.36
CA ASP A 91 27.01 -35.21 0.85
C ASP A 91 28.14 -34.33 1.39
N SER A 92 29.03 -33.87 0.50
CA SER A 92 30.14 -33.00 0.88
C SER A 92 29.66 -31.66 1.46
N ILE A 93 28.63 -31.06 0.87
CA ILE A 93 28.03 -29.81 1.37
C ILE A 93 27.34 -30.05 2.71
N ALA A 94 26.55 -31.12 2.85
CA ALA A 94 25.85 -31.45 4.08
C ALA A 94 26.83 -31.66 5.24
N GLN A 95 27.90 -32.43 5.02
CA GLN A 95 28.97 -32.62 6.03
C GLN A 95 29.63 -31.30 6.41
N LYS A 96 29.97 -30.46 5.43
CA LYS A 96 30.62 -29.15 5.68
C LYS A 96 29.73 -28.20 6.48
N GLN A 97 28.42 -28.26 6.27
CA GLN A 97 27.44 -27.36 6.87
C GLN A 97 26.77 -27.94 8.13
N GLY A 98 27.18 -29.13 8.58
CA GLY A 98 26.61 -29.80 9.75
C GLY A 98 25.14 -30.20 9.57
N ILE A 99 24.71 -30.48 8.34
CA ILE A 99 23.35 -30.90 8.00
C ILE A 99 23.28 -32.42 8.15
N GLU A 100 22.33 -32.91 8.93
CA GLU A 100 22.06 -34.34 9.09
C GLU A 100 21.36 -34.90 7.84
N TRP A 101 22.15 -35.14 6.79
CA TRP A 101 21.70 -35.71 5.52
C TRP A 101 22.81 -36.56 4.91
N ALA A 102 22.44 -37.67 4.29
CA ALA A 102 23.33 -38.48 3.47
C ALA A 102 22.57 -39.06 2.26
N SER A 103 23.25 -39.22 1.13
CA SER A 103 22.67 -39.78 -0.10
C SER A 103 22.20 -41.23 0.06
N THR A 104 22.78 -41.96 1.03
CA THR A 104 22.48 -43.35 1.36
C THR A 104 21.48 -43.52 2.51
N ALA A 105 21.10 -42.43 3.19
CA ALA A 105 20.11 -42.47 4.25
C ALA A 105 18.70 -42.71 3.67
N PRO A 106 17.72 -43.14 4.48
CA PRO A 106 16.32 -43.11 4.07
C PRO A 106 15.87 -41.70 3.67
N PRO A 107 14.91 -41.53 2.74
CA PRO A 107 14.30 -40.24 2.43
C PRO A 107 13.73 -39.55 3.67
N SER A 108 13.82 -38.23 3.71
CA SER A 108 13.13 -37.43 4.73
C SER A 108 11.62 -37.51 4.54
N LEU A 109 10.84 -37.32 5.62
CA LEU A 109 9.37 -37.42 5.60
C LEU A 109 8.74 -36.19 4.91
N GLY A 110 8.89 -36.08 3.59
CA GLY A 110 8.25 -35.04 2.78
C GLY A 110 8.68 -35.10 1.30
N GLU A 111 7.72 -35.01 0.37
CA GLU A 111 8.01 -34.83 -1.05
C GLU A 111 8.46 -33.38 -1.29
N MET A 112 9.76 -33.15 -1.42
CA MET A 112 10.29 -31.88 -1.91
C MET A 112 10.47 -31.98 -3.42
N ASN A 113 9.62 -31.29 -4.19
CA ASN A 113 9.89 -31.01 -5.60
C ASN A 113 10.39 -29.56 -5.72
N ILE A 114 11.67 -29.38 -6.05
CA ILE A 114 12.25 -28.04 -6.20
C ILE A 114 11.91 -27.38 -7.56
N PHE A 115 11.26 -28.13 -8.46
CA PHE A 115 10.70 -27.65 -9.72
C PHE A 115 9.22 -27.98 -9.77
N GLU A 116 8.40 -27.31 -8.95
CA GLU A 116 6.96 -27.25 -9.22
C GLU A 116 6.76 -26.91 -10.71
N GLU A 117 5.73 -27.50 -11.34
CA GLU A 117 5.41 -27.47 -12.79
C GLU A 117 5.21 -26.07 -13.42
N SER A 118 5.75 -25.02 -12.82
CA SER A 118 6.01 -23.76 -13.50
C SER A 118 7.00 -23.97 -14.65
N LYS A 119 6.53 -23.75 -15.88
CA LYS A 119 7.41 -23.61 -17.04
C LYS A 119 8.41 -22.49 -16.75
N PRO A 120 9.72 -22.72 -16.85
CA PRO A 120 10.71 -21.68 -16.60
C PRO A 120 10.54 -20.58 -17.64
N THR A 121 10.40 -19.34 -17.16
CA THR A 121 10.52 -18.16 -18.01
C THR A 121 11.99 -17.76 -17.93
N GLU A 122 12.75 -17.91 -19.02
CA GLU A 122 14.17 -17.49 -19.12
C GLU A 122 14.35 -15.97 -18.99
N VAL A 123 13.24 -15.25 -18.97
CA VAL A 123 13.17 -13.80 -18.91
C VAL A 123 12.64 -13.49 -17.53
N ASP A 124 13.40 -12.72 -16.74
CA ASP A 124 12.85 -12.05 -15.56
C ASP A 124 11.60 -11.31 -16.02
N PRO A 125 10.40 -11.65 -15.51
CA PRO A 125 9.16 -10.98 -15.93
C PRO A 125 9.20 -9.46 -15.71
N ASN A 126 10.13 -8.97 -14.87
CA ASN A 126 10.38 -7.56 -14.65
C ASN A 126 11.38 -6.93 -15.63
N ASP A 127 12.12 -7.70 -16.43
CA ASP A 127 13.06 -7.22 -17.47
C ASP A 127 12.34 -6.85 -18.77
N ILE A 128 11.38 -5.94 -18.64
CA ILE A 128 10.60 -5.45 -19.78
C ILE A 128 11.43 -4.44 -20.56
N GLN A 129 11.59 -4.67 -21.87
CA GLN A 129 12.32 -3.80 -22.80
C GLN A 129 11.55 -2.52 -23.17
N ALA A 130 10.97 -1.86 -22.17
CA ALA A 130 10.25 -0.62 -22.33
C ALA A 130 11.19 0.58 -22.39
N SER A 131 10.93 1.50 -23.30
CA SER A 131 11.71 2.74 -23.45
C SER A 131 11.07 3.91 -22.73
N ALA A 132 9.73 3.94 -22.66
CA ALA A 132 8.99 5.01 -21.99
C ALA A 132 7.64 4.53 -21.42
N ILE A 133 6.92 5.44 -20.78
CA ILE A 133 5.52 5.27 -20.34
C ILE A 133 4.65 6.19 -21.20
N SER A 134 3.63 5.63 -21.82
CA SER A 134 2.47 6.38 -22.31
C SER A 134 1.44 6.51 -21.19
N LEU A 135 0.94 7.71 -20.95
CA LEU A 135 0.05 8.01 -19.82
C LEU A 135 -1.30 8.54 -20.31
N SER A 136 -2.37 7.80 -20.03
CA SER A 136 -3.74 8.25 -20.27
C SER A 136 -4.37 8.68 -18.95
N VAL A 137 -5.04 9.84 -18.96
CA VAL A 137 -5.82 10.35 -17.82
C VAL A 137 -7.23 10.58 -18.32
N GLN A 138 -8.19 9.89 -17.74
CA GLN A 138 -9.59 9.97 -18.13
C GLN A 138 -10.47 10.33 -16.93
N PRO A 139 -11.49 11.18 -17.11
CA PRO A 139 -12.53 11.37 -16.11
C PRO A 139 -13.17 10.05 -15.66
N ALA A 140 -13.46 9.91 -14.38
CA ALA A 140 -14.19 8.79 -13.82
C ALA A 140 -15.22 9.27 -12.78
N SER A 141 -16.26 8.46 -12.54
CA SER A 141 -17.39 8.80 -11.67
C SER A 141 -17.95 10.20 -11.96
N VAL A 142 -18.35 10.40 -13.21
CA VAL A 142 -18.90 11.67 -13.70
C VAL A 142 -20.34 11.81 -13.23
N ASP A 143 -20.63 12.94 -12.60
CA ASP A 143 -21.95 13.35 -12.16
C ASP A 143 -22.44 14.51 -13.04
N SER A 144 -23.72 14.49 -13.41
CA SER A 144 -24.34 15.48 -14.31
C SER A 144 -24.29 16.91 -13.77
N ILE A 145 -24.07 17.08 -12.46
CA ILE A 145 -24.08 18.36 -11.75
C ILE A 145 -22.66 18.73 -11.30
N SER A 146 -21.95 17.79 -10.67
CA SER A 146 -20.62 18.05 -10.07
C SER A 146 -19.44 17.70 -10.98
N GLY A 147 -19.66 17.21 -12.20
CA GLY A 147 -18.59 16.78 -13.11
C GLY A 147 -17.82 15.55 -12.62
N PRO A 148 -16.56 15.35 -13.06
CA PRO A 148 -15.77 14.16 -12.71
C PRO A 148 -15.38 14.15 -11.23
N LYS A 149 -15.83 13.15 -10.46
CA LYS A 149 -15.47 12.99 -9.03
C LYS A 149 -14.18 12.20 -8.82
N ALA A 150 -13.66 11.58 -9.88
CA ALA A 150 -12.40 10.84 -9.88
C ALA A 150 -11.69 10.95 -11.24
N LEU A 151 -10.43 10.52 -11.25
CA LEU A 151 -9.63 10.35 -12.46
C LEU A 151 -9.12 8.92 -12.52
N MET A 152 -9.16 8.33 -13.71
CA MET A 152 -8.49 7.07 -14.02
C MET A 152 -7.16 7.39 -14.70
N ILE A 153 -6.05 7.09 -14.02
CA ILE A 153 -4.68 7.32 -14.52
C ILE A 153 -4.08 5.98 -14.94
N VAL A 154 -3.95 5.78 -16.24
CA VAL A 154 -3.61 4.49 -16.84
C VAL A 154 -2.24 4.58 -17.54
N PRO A 155 -1.16 4.11 -16.91
CA PRO A 155 0.14 3.99 -17.56
C PRO A 155 0.20 2.75 -18.47
N ARG A 156 0.90 2.87 -19.59
CA ARG A 156 1.25 1.78 -20.51
C ARG A 156 2.72 1.86 -20.88
N LEU A 157 3.40 0.73 -20.84
CA LEU A 157 4.78 0.62 -21.29
C LEU A 157 4.84 0.65 -22.81
N VAL A 158 5.76 1.44 -23.35
CA VAL A 158 5.95 1.58 -24.81
C VAL A 158 7.41 1.41 -25.22
N ASP A 159 7.61 0.97 -26.46
CA ASP A 159 8.92 0.87 -27.10
C ASP A 159 9.46 2.26 -27.51
N ALA A 160 10.61 2.29 -28.17
CA ALA A 160 11.24 3.54 -28.62
C ALA A 160 10.42 4.27 -29.72
N GLN A 161 9.52 3.56 -30.39
CA GLN A 161 8.65 4.06 -31.44
C GLN A 161 7.26 4.48 -30.90
N GLY A 162 7.00 4.26 -29.61
CA GLY A 162 5.73 4.57 -28.96
C GLY A 162 4.67 3.47 -29.05
N ASN A 163 5.00 2.29 -29.57
CA ASN A 163 4.07 1.15 -29.61
C ASN A 163 3.97 0.51 -28.24
N LYS A 164 2.78 0.00 -27.89
CA LYS A 164 2.54 -0.69 -26.63
C LYS A 164 3.33 -2.00 -26.58
N ILE A 165 3.97 -2.26 -25.45
CA ILE A 165 4.67 -3.50 -25.18
C ILE A 165 3.73 -4.46 -24.46
N GLU A 166 3.63 -5.68 -24.97
CA GLU A 166 2.89 -6.78 -24.34
C GLU A 166 3.79 -7.53 -23.34
N PHE A 167 3.25 -7.78 -22.15
CA PHE A 167 3.93 -8.48 -21.07
C PHE A 167 2.93 -9.13 -20.09
N SER A 168 3.39 -10.13 -19.36
CA SER A 168 2.60 -10.84 -18.37
C SER A 168 3.45 -11.30 -17.19
N ASN A 169 2.80 -11.59 -16.06
CA ASN A 169 3.40 -12.15 -14.84
C ASN A 169 4.57 -11.33 -14.26
N ALA A 170 4.60 -10.03 -14.51
CA ALA A 170 5.55 -9.12 -13.88
C ALA A 170 5.11 -8.74 -12.46
N ALA A 171 5.98 -8.09 -11.72
CA ALA A 171 5.71 -7.49 -10.41
C ALA A 171 6.29 -6.07 -10.38
N LEU A 172 5.93 -5.24 -11.36
CA LEU A 172 6.50 -3.91 -11.49
C LEU A 172 5.90 -2.96 -10.46
N GLU A 173 6.74 -2.47 -9.54
CA GLU A 173 6.34 -1.41 -8.62
C GLU A 173 5.98 -0.17 -9.45
N THR A 174 4.72 0.24 -9.35
CA THR A 174 4.19 1.39 -10.06
C THR A 174 3.72 2.41 -9.04
N VAL A 175 4.25 3.64 -9.13
CA VAL A 175 3.98 4.71 -8.18
C VAL A 175 3.34 5.88 -8.90
N LEU A 176 2.18 6.30 -8.42
CA LEU A 176 1.57 7.58 -8.74
C LEU A 176 2.02 8.62 -7.71
N GLU A 177 2.45 9.77 -8.21
CA GLU A 177 2.65 10.99 -7.44
C GLU A 177 1.74 12.06 -8.02
N VAL A 178 1.01 12.74 -7.14
CA VAL A 178 0.20 13.91 -7.49
C VAL A 178 0.86 15.13 -6.86
N SER A 179 1.08 16.15 -7.68
CA SER A 179 1.62 17.45 -7.23
C SER A 179 0.72 18.60 -7.67
N SER A 180 0.85 19.74 -7.00
CA SER A 180 0.25 21.01 -7.41
C SER A 180 1.22 22.14 -7.03
N GLY A 181 1.44 23.10 -7.94
CA GLY A 181 2.44 24.16 -7.74
C GLY A 181 3.87 23.63 -7.52
N GLY A 182 4.20 22.46 -8.06
CA GLY A 182 5.49 21.79 -7.84
C GLY A 182 5.64 21.05 -6.50
N ALA A 183 4.67 21.15 -5.59
CA ALA A 183 4.69 20.43 -4.32
C ALA A 183 3.94 19.09 -4.42
N LYS A 184 4.55 18.00 -3.92
CA LYS A 184 3.87 16.71 -3.79
C LYS A 184 2.75 16.77 -2.73
N ILE A 185 1.56 16.37 -3.15
CA ILE A 185 0.34 16.41 -2.31
C ILE A 185 -0.26 15.02 -2.07
N SER A 186 -0.02 14.05 -2.94
CA SER A 186 -0.47 12.66 -2.74
C SER A 186 0.48 11.69 -3.42
N THR A 187 0.52 10.46 -2.91
CA THR A 187 1.21 9.35 -3.56
C THR A 187 0.43 8.07 -3.36
N SER A 188 0.51 7.18 -4.33
CA SER A 188 -0.10 5.86 -4.27
C SER A 188 0.80 4.86 -4.97
N LYS A 189 0.86 3.65 -4.43
CA LYS A 189 1.61 2.55 -5.03
C LYS A 189 0.65 1.48 -5.50
N ASN A 190 1.01 0.80 -6.58
CA ASN A 190 0.31 -0.36 -7.09
C ASN A 190 1.30 -1.30 -7.78
N LEU A 191 0.86 -2.51 -8.09
CA LEU A 191 1.66 -3.52 -8.76
C LEU A 191 1.13 -3.72 -10.17
N MET A 192 1.97 -3.47 -11.17
CA MET A 192 1.64 -3.72 -12.57
C MET A 192 2.14 -5.10 -12.97
N VAL A 193 1.20 -6.03 -13.13
CA VAL A 193 1.48 -7.45 -13.39
C VAL A 193 1.44 -7.79 -14.88
N ASN A 194 0.62 -7.08 -15.66
CA ASN A 194 0.40 -7.32 -17.09
C ASN A 194 -0.28 -6.11 -17.76
N ASN A 195 -0.55 -6.23 -19.07
CA ASN A 195 -1.25 -5.22 -19.87
C ASN A 195 -2.68 -4.89 -19.41
N ASN A 196 -3.32 -5.73 -18.59
CA ASN A 196 -4.65 -5.49 -18.04
C ASN A 196 -4.65 -4.55 -16.83
N PHE A 197 -3.47 -4.06 -16.40
CA PHE A 197 -3.34 -3.09 -15.33
C PHE A 197 -4.28 -1.90 -15.55
N LYS A 198 -5.22 -1.71 -14.61
CA LYS A 198 -6.27 -0.69 -14.70
C LYS A 198 -5.78 0.71 -14.33
N GLY A 199 -4.56 0.83 -13.81
CA GLY A 199 -4.00 2.11 -13.41
C GLY A 199 -4.33 2.47 -11.97
N PHE A 200 -4.45 3.77 -11.73
CA PHE A 200 -4.83 4.34 -10.45
C PHE A 200 -6.19 5.00 -10.56
N TYR A 201 -7.05 4.67 -9.62
CA TYR A 201 -8.30 5.37 -9.40
C TYR A 201 -8.07 6.48 -8.38
N LEU A 202 -7.89 7.71 -8.87
CA LEU A 202 -7.68 8.88 -8.02
C LEU A 202 -9.03 9.54 -7.73
N LYS A 203 -9.55 9.32 -6.52
CA LYS A 203 -10.73 10.06 -6.06
C LYS A 203 -10.32 11.50 -5.77
N LEU A 204 -10.98 12.48 -6.38
CA LEU A 204 -10.59 13.88 -6.15
C LEU A 204 -10.75 14.26 -4.68
N SER A 205 -11.79 13.75 -4.02
CA SER A 205 -12.03 13.95 -2.58
C SER A 205 -10.97 13.36 -1.65
N SER A 206 -9.99 12.58 -2.15
CA SER A 206 -8.87 12.10 -1.34
C SER A 206 -7.65 13.02 -1.41
N LEU A 207 -7.66 14.04 -2.28
CA LEU A 207 -6.58 15.00 -2.36
C LEU A 207 -6.71 16.05 -1.24
N PRO A 208 -5.58 16.51 -0.66
CA PRO A 208 -5.59 17.63 0.27
C PRO A 208 -5.83 18.93 -0.50
N PHE A 209 -7.11 19.31 -0.64
CA PHE A 209 -7.54 20.43 -1.48
C PHE A 209 -6.92 21.79 -1.08
N ASP A 210 -6.60 21.96 0.19
CA ASP A 210 -5.90 23.14 0.73
C ASP A 210 -4.48 23.31 0.15
N ARG A 211 -3.93 22.24 -0.44
CA ARG A 211 -2.61 22.23 -1.09
C ARG A 211 -2.70 22.27 -2.62
N ILE A 212 -3.89 22.43 -3.20
CA ILE A 212 -4.08 22.54 -4.65
C ILE A 212 -4.07 24.02 -5.05
N MET A 213 -3.14 24.38 -5.94
CA MET A 213 -3.01 25.70 -6.52
C MET A 213 -3.72 25.76 -7.88
N ASP A 214 -4.42 26.87 -8.13
CA ASP A 214 -5.08 27.18 -9.41
C ASP A 214 -6.04 26.09 -9.93
N ASN A 215 -6.57 25.25 -9.04
CA ASN A 215 -7.40 24.07 -9.38
C ASN A 215 -6.72 23.12 -10.38
N THR A 216 -5.38 23.08 -10.41
CA THR A 216 -4.61 22.21 -11.29
C THR A 216 -3.75 21.25 -10.51
N ILE A 217 -3.59 20.05 -11.05
CA ILE A 217 -2.65 19.06 -10.55
C ILE A 217 -1.79 18.53 -11.69
N ASP A 218 -0.59 18.09 -11.34
CA ASP A 218 0.26 17.27 -12.18
C ASP A 218 0.26 15.85 -11.64
N VAL A 219 0.30 14.88 -12.53
CA VAL A 219 0.45 13.47 -12.17
C VAL A 219 1.72 12.92 -12.78
N LYS A 220 2.59 12.37 -11.93
CA LYS A 220 3.80 11.66 -12.33
C LYS A 220 3.61 10.18 -12.01
N VAL A 221 3.80 9.33 -13.01
CA VAL A 221 3.83 7.89 -12.82
C VAL A 221 5.24 7.38 -13.01
N SER A 222 5.70 6.57 -12.06
CA SER A 222 6.98 5.86 -12.12
C SER A 222 6.72 4.35 -12.16
N VAL A 223 7.38 3.63 -13.07
CA VAL A 223 7.32 2.16 -13.16
C VAL A 223 8.74 1.63 -13.04
N LYS A 224 8.99 0.81 -12.02
CA LYS A 224 10.30 0.16 -11.81
C LYS A 224 10.34 -1.17 -12.55
N THR A 225 11.23 -1.27 -13.53
CA THR A 225 11.61 -2.53 -14.18
C THR A 225 12.87 -3.10 -13.53
N ALA A 226 13.29 -4.30 -13.92
CA ALA A 226 14.52 -4.93 -13.42
C ALA A 226 15.77 -4.06 -13.65
N LYS A 227 15.81 -3.34 -14.78
CA LYS A 227 16.98 -2.56 -15.22
C LYS A 227 16.88 -1.07 -14.94
N LYS A 228 15.68 -0.50 -14.85
CA LYS A 228 15.50 0.96 -14.77
C LYS A 228 14.15 1.37 -14.21
N THR A 229 14.06 2.62 -13.78
CA THR A 229 12.79 3.26 -13.44
C THR A 229 12.38 4.18 -14.58
N LEU A 230 11.26 3.88 -15.21
CA LEU A 230 10.64 4.74 -16.21
C LEU A 230 9.75 5.75 -15.50
N GLN A 231 9.71 6.99 -15.99
CA GLN A 231 8.87 8.05 -15.43
C GLN A 231 8.17 8.83 -16.54
N MET A 232 6.94 9.24 -16.28
CA MET A 232 6.19 10.14 -17.17
C MET A 232 5.33 11.08 -16.33
N THR A 233 5.35 12.37 -16.67
CA THR A 233 4.53 13.40 -16.02
C THR A 233 3.53 13.95 -17.01
N LYS A 234 2.25 14.01 -16.61
CA LYS A 234 1.22 14.79 -17.29
C LYS A 234 0.89 16.00 -16.41
N ALA A 235 1.26 17.18 -16.89
CA ALA A 235 1.06 18.42 -16.17
C ALA A 235 -0.26 19.12 -16.54
N GLY A 236 -0.73 19.99 -15.63
CA GLY A 236 -1.82 20.92 -15.89
C GLY A 236 -3.20 20.29 -16.02
N ILE A 237 -3.47 19.21 -15.27
CA ILE A 237 -4.81 18.60 -15.24
C ILE A 237 -5.73 19.49 -14.43
N SER A 238 -6.66 20.16 -15.12
CA SER A 238 -7.71 20.96 -14.49
C SER A 238 -8.68 20.10 -13.69
N LEU A 239 -8.97 20.51 -12.47
CA LEU A 239 -9.98 19.91 -11.62
C LEU A 239 -11.26 20.74 -11.66
N ASN A 240 -12.42 20.08 -11.61
CA ASN A 240 -13.68 20.78 -11.42
C ASN A 240 -13.79 21.22 -9.95
N PRO A 241 -13.88 22.54 -9.65
CA PRO A 241 -14.05 23.03 -8.27
C PRO A 241 -15.28 22.45 -7.57
N ASN A 242 -16.34 22.15 -8.32
CA ASN A 242 -17.58 21.56 -7.79
C ASN A 242 -17.46 20.07 -7.50
N ALA A 243 -16.50 19.36 -8.12
CA ALA A 243 -16.16 17.98 -7.74
C ALA A 243 -15.34 17.91 -6.45
N LEU A 244 -14.79 19.05 -5.99
CA LEU A 244 -14.12 19.20 -4.70
C LEU A 244 -15.14 19.39 -3.56
N ASN A 245 -16.38 19.74 -3.89
CA ASN A 245 -17.48 19.89 -2.94
C ASN A 245 -18.23 18.55 -2.74
N LYS A 246 -18.48 18.17 -1.48
CA LYS A 246 -19.49 17.13 -1.17
C LYS A 246 -20.90 17.67 -1.49
N PRO A 247 -21.87 16.81 -1.82
CA PRO A 247 -23.24 17.25 -2.09
C PRO A 247 -23.78 18.01 -0.89
N VAL A 248 -24.36 19.18 -1.17
CA VAL A 248 -25.22 19.91 -0.23
C VAL A 248 -26.39 19.00 0.08
N ILE A 249 -26.46 18.48 1.31
CA ILE A 249 -27.74 18.01 1.84
C ILE A 249 -28.56 19.29 1.94
N ALA A 250 -29.59 19.41 1.10
CA ALA A 250 -30.53 20.51 1.19
C ALA A 250 -31.02 20.55 2.65
N GLU A 251 -30.87 21.71 3.29
CA GLU A 251 -31.49 21.97 4.58
C GLU A 251 -32.98 21.62 4.46
N PRO A 252 -33.57 20.87 5.43
CA PRO A 252 -35.00 20.72 5.46
C PRO A 252 -35.60 22.12 5.63
N THR A 253 -36.40 22.55 4.67
CA THR A 253 -37.24 23.73 4.78
C THR A 253 -38.02 23.70 6.10
N GLU A 254 -38.02 24.84 6.79
CA GLU A 254 -38.65 25.03 8.09
C GLU A 254 -40.13 24.57 8.11
N PRO A 255 -40.64 24.10 9.26
CA PRO A 255 -42.03 23.69 9.39
C PRO A 255 -42.99 24.87 9.14
N VAL A 256 -44.00 24.63 8.31
CA VAL A 256 -45.06 25.62 8.04
C VAL A 256 -46.14 25.51 9.11
N THR A 257 -46.44 26.63 9.76
CA THR A 257 -47.54 26.73 10.72
C THR A 257 -48.85 26.97 9.97
N ASN A 258 -49.84 26.10 10.17
CA ASN A 258 -51.16 26.28 9.56
C ASN A 258 -51.97 27.34 10.33
N PRO A 259 -52.95 28.01 9.68
CA PRO A 259 -53.78 29.04 10.32
C PRO A 259 -54.60 28.55 11.52
N ASP A 260 -54.69 27.23 11.76
CA ASP A 260 -55.44 26.59 12.84
C ASP A 260 -54.59 26.27 14.10
N GLY A 261 -53.30 26.62 14.10
CA GLY A 261 -52.40 26.42 15.25
C GLY A 261 -51.76 25.04 15.33
N THR A 262 -51.90 24.18 14.32
CA THR A 262 -51.19 22.89 14.23
C THR A 262 -49.85 23.01 13.48
N ILE A 263 -48.85 22.22 13.89
CA ILE A 263 -47.57 22.08 13.20
C ILE A 263 -47.62 20.81 12.35
N THR A 264 -47.38 20.97 11.04
CA THR A 264 -47.23 19.82 10.13
C THR A 264 -45.74 19.50 10.01
N ASN A 265 -45.34 18.32 10.46
CA ASN A 265 -43.95 17.88 10.35
C ASN A 265 -43.64 17.36 8.93
N PRO A 266 -42.35 17.29 8.53
CA PRO A 266 -41.95 16.82 7.19
C PRO A 266 -42.35 15.37 6.85
N ASP A 267 -42.87 14.60 7.81
CA ASP A 267 -43.38 13.24 7.62
C ASP A 267 -44.92 13.16 7.40
N GLY A 268 -45.62 14.29 7.42
CA GLY A 268 -47.08 14.37 7.20
C GLY A 268 -47.95 14.18 8.44
N THR A 269 -47.38 14.16 9.65
CA THR A 269 -48.14 13.99 10.91
C THR A 269 -48.38 15.31 11.67
N THR A 270 -49.48 15.37 12.44
CA THR A 270 -49.87 16.50 13.30
C THR A 270 -50.16 16.04 14.73
N THR A 271 -49.77 16.81 15.76
CA THR A 271 -50.02 16.42 17.17
C THR A 271 -50.15 17.64 18.11
N PRO A 272 -51.10 17.65 19.06
CA PRO A 272 -51.35 18.77 19.99
C PRO A 272 -50.61 18.64 21.35
N THR A 273 -50.53 19.75 22.10
CA THR A 273 -49.70 19.91 23.32
C THR A 273 -50.42 19.82 24.68
N ASN A 274 -49.63 19.39 25.70
CA ASN A 274 -49.67 19.63 27.18
C ASN A 274 -50.39 18.61 28.13
N PRO A 275 -50.21 18.63 29.49
CA PRO A 275 -48.99 18.63 30.37
C PRO A 275 -49.02 17.64 31.59
N ASP A 276 -47.82 17.32 32.13
CA ASP A 276 -47.44 16.92 33.52
C ASP A 276 -47.69 15.49 34.11
N GLY A 277 -46.66 14.89 34.76
CA GLY A 277 -46.83 14.03 35.97
C GLY A 277 -46.55 12.49 36.06
N THR A 278 -45.35 11.97 35.69
CA THR A 278 -44.58 10.79 36.25
C THR A 278 -45.18 9.41 36.66
N THR A 279 -44.59 8.28 36.18
CA THR A 279 -43.91 7.16 36.95
C THR A 279 -43.21 6.11 36.03
N THR A 280 -42.05 5.58 36.47
CA THR A 280 -40.87 4.90 35.84
C THR A 280 -40.91 3.34 35.67
N PRO A 281 -39.86 2.56 35.23
CA PRO A 281 -38.75 2.62 34.21
C PRO A 281 -38.51 1.22 33.50
N PRO A 282 -37.37 0.83 32.86
CA PRO A 282 -36.33 1.53 32.08
C PRO A 282 -36.24 1.03 30.62
N VAL A 283 -36.03 1.92 29.65
CA VAL A 283 -35.38 1.55 28.37
C VAL A 283 -34.18 2.46 28.22
N ALA A 284 -33.04 1.85 27.93
CA ALA A 284 -31.74 2.51 27.85
C ALA A 284 -31.80 3.79 27.01
N PRO A 285 -31.12 4.88 27.43
CA PRO A 285 -31.16 6.14 26.71
C PRO A 285 -30.63 5.91 25.29
N VAL A 286 -31.48 6.18 24.29
CA VAL A 286 -30.95 6.59 22.99
C VAL A 286 -30.32 7.94 23.25
N GLU A 287 -28.99 7.97 23.40
CA GLU A 287 -28.25 9.22 23.47
C GLU A 287 -28.58 10.02 22.22
N THR A 288 -29.44 11.04 22.40
CA THR A 288 -29.44 12.20 21.54
C THR A 288 -27.99 12.64 21.35
N PRO A 289 -27.51 12.86 20.10
CA PRO A 289 -26.16 13.34 19.90
C PRO A 289 -26.00 14.63 20.69
N LYS A 290 -25.24 14.57 21.79
CA LYS A 290 -24.94 15.73 22.61
C LYS A 290 -24.46 16.83 21.66
N PRO A 291 -25.03 18.05 21.72
CA PRO A 291 -24.56 19.15 20.88
C PRO A 291 -23.05 19.24 21.02
N LEU A 292 -22.34 19.04 19.90
CA LEU A 292 -20.89 18.97 19.94
C LEU A 292 -20.37 20.33 20.38
N ALA A 293 -19.80 20.37 21.60
CA ALA A 293 -19.31 21.58 22.25
C ALA A 293 -18.38 22.37 21.31
N ASP A 294 -18.18 23.67 21.57
CA ASP A 294 -17.29 24.48 20.72
C ASP A 294 -15.89 23.83 20.61
N PRO A 295 -15.36 23.59 19.39
CA PRO A 295 -14.01 23.07 19.16
C PRO A 295 -12.92 23.80 19.95
N LYS A 296 -13.08 25.12 20.16
CA LYS A 296 -12.20 25.93 21.00
C LYS A 296 -12.08 25.35 22.41
N ALA A 297 -13.14 24.83 22.99
CA ALA A 297 -13.11 24.25 24.33
C ALA A 297 -12.21 23.01 24.39
N SER A 298 -12.20 22.17 23.36
CA SER A 298 -11.31 21.02 23.28
C SER A 298 -9.84 21.43 23.17
N VAL A 299 -9.53 22.45 22.35
CA VAL A 299 -8.15 22.97 22.25
C VAL A 299 -7.70 23.64 23.54
N SER A 300 -8.55 24.44 24.18
CA SER A 300 -8.24 25.07 25.47
C SER A 300 -7.98 24.02 26.55
N LYS A 301 -8.78 22.94 26.61
CA LYS A 301 -8.55 21.82 27.52
C LYS A 301 -7.24 21.11 27.22
N PHE A 302 -6.94 20.83 25.95
CA PHE A 302 -5.67 20.22 25.53
C PHE A 302 -4.46 21.03 25.99
N ILE A 303 -4.45 22.33 25.71
CA ILE A 303 -3.36 23.23 26.11
C ILE A 303 -3.27 23.29 27.65
N GLY A 304 -4.40 23.38 28.35
CA GLY A 304 -4.46 23.36 29.81
C GLY A 304 -3.90 22.07 30.42
N SER A 305 -4.24 20.90 29.84
CA SER A 305 -3.72 19.60 30.27
C SER A 305 -2.20 19.51 30.10
N ILE A 306 -1.64 20.05 29.02
CA ILE A 306 -0.18 20.14 28.85
C ILE A 306 0.44 21.06 29.91
N GLY A 307 -0.12 22.26 30.10
CA GLY A 307 0.36 23.21 31.10
C GLY A 307 0.31 22.66 32.54
N ALA A 308 -0.68 21.82 32.84
CA ALA A 308 -0.82 21.12 34.12
C ALA A 308 -0.02 19.80 34.20
N LYS A 309 0.82 19.50 33.20
CA LYS A 309 1.59 18.25 33.08
C LYS A 309 0.75 16.96 33.07
N ASN A 310 -0.56 17.06 32.79
CA ASN A 310 -1.42 15.90 32.55
C ASN A 310 -1.37 15.49 31.08
N LEU A 311 -0.20 14.97 30.67
CA LEU A 311 0.09 14.63 29.26
C LEU A 311 -0.75 13.45 28.76
N LYS A 312 -1.15 12.54 29.64
CA LYS A 312 -2.03 11.40 29.32
C LYS A 312 -3.39 11.88 28.85
N ALA A 313 -4.03 12.77 29.61
CA ALA A 313 -5.31 13.36 29.23
C ALA A 313 -5.18 14.20 27.94
N ALA A 314 -4.08 14.95 27.78
CA ALA A 314 -3.82 15.70 26.55
C ALA A 314 -3.73 14.78 25.32
N TYR A 315 -2.99 13.68 25.43
CA TYR A 315 -2.83 12.70 24.35
C TYR A 315 -4.17 12.04 23.98
N GLU A 316 -4.98 11.64 24.97
CA GLU A 316 -6.29 11.02 24.75
C GLU A 316 -7.32 11.96 24.09
N MET A 317 -7.15 13.28 24.22
CA MET A 317 -7.94 14.28 23.48
C MET A 317 -7.49 14.47 22.03
N SER A 318 -6.50 13.70 21.57
CA SER A 318 -5.94 13.79 20.24
C SER A 318 -5.91 12.44 19.52
N ASN A 319 -6.01 12.49 18.20
CA ASN A 319 -5.78 11.39 17.27
C ASN A 319 -4.87 11.90 16.14
N ASN A 320 -3.78 12.59 16.51
CA ASN A 320 -2.83 13.16 15.55
C ASN A 320 -1.73 12.13 15.23
N PRO A 321 -1.69 11.58 14.01
CA PRO A 321 -0.71 10.55 13.64
C PRO A 321 0.74 11.06 13.69
N SER A 322 0.95 12.38 13.61
CA SER A 322 2.29 12.99 13.63
C SER A 322 2.95 12.96 15.01
N TRP A 323 2.17 12.72 16.07
CA TRP A 323 2.69 12.68 17.44
C TRP A 323 3.15 11.28 17.88
N GLY A 324 2.92 10.25 17.05
CA GLY A 324 3.37 8.89 17.32
C GLY A 324 2.71 8.30 18.55
N SER A 325 3.47 7.54 19.35
CA SER A 325 2.99 6.93 20.59
C SER A 325 2.93 7.94 21.75
N TYR A 326 2.27 7.55 22.85
CA TYR A 326 2.24 8.35 24.07
C TYR A 326 3.64 8.66 24.61
N GLU A 327 4.58 7.71 24.51
CA GLU A 327 5.98 7.88 24.94
C GLU A 327 6.69 8.95 24.12
N SER A 328 6.41 9.02 22.82
CA SER A 328 6.97 10.06 21.93
C SER A 328 6.36 11.43 22.21
N PHE A 329 5.04 11.48 22.42
CA PHE A 329 4.30 12.71 22.76
C PHE A 329 4.73 13.30 24.11
N SER A 330 4.94 12.44 25.12
CA SER A 330 5.20 12.83 26.51
C SER A 330 6.68 12.90 26.91
N ASN A 331 7.59 12.71 25.96
CA ASN A 331 9.03 12.68 26.23
C ASN A 331 9.52 13.97 26.92
N ALA A 332 10.35 13.85 27.96
CA ALA A 332 10.80 15.00 28.74
C ALA A 332 11.86 15.87 28.01
N ASN A 333 12.51 15.30 27.00
CA ASN A 333 13.58 15.93 26.22
C ASN A 333 13.11 16.36 24.81
N SER A 334 11.92 15.93 24.37
CA SER A 334 11.34 16.24 23.06
C SER A 334 9.81 16.23 23.11
N GLY A 335 9.11 16.89 22.19
CA GLY A 335 7.64 16.89 22.21
C GLY A 335 7.04 17.70 23.36
N PHE A 336 5.88 17.31 23.88
CA PHE A 336 5.14 18.11 24.88
C PHE A 336 5.60 17.89 26.33
N GLY A 337 6.35 16.83 26.62
CA GLY A 337 6.90 16.62 27.97
C GLY A 337 8.03 17.60 28.34
N ALA A 338 8.70 18.17 27.33
CA ALA A 338 9.70 19.22 27.49
C ALA A 338 9.13 20.58 27.94
N ILE A 339 7.80 20.75 27.90
CA ILE A 339 7.12 22.01 28.23
C ILE A 339 6.85 22.11 29.72
N LYS A 340 7.45 23.07 30.40
CA LYS A 340 7.26 23.35 31.84
C LYS A 340 5.91 24.00 32.12
N SER A 341 5.52 25.01 31.35
CA SER A 341 4.25 25.73 31.52
C SER A 341 3.81 26.40 30.22
N ILE A 342 2.52 26.76 30.15
CA ILE A 342 1.93 27.46 29.00
C ILE A 342 1.12 28.66 29.51
N SER A 343 1.30 29.82 28.89
CA SER A 343 0.49 31.02 29.10
C SER A 343 -0.33 31.34 27.85
N VAL A 344 -1.65 31.16 27.92
CA VAL A 344 -2.55 31.29 26.77
C VAL A 344 -2.94 32.75 26.54
N LYS A 345 -2.70 33.26 25.33
CA LYS A 345 -3.08 34.62 24.92
C LYS A 345 -4.45 34.64 24.24
N SER A 346 -4.69 33.72 23.30
CA SER A 346 -5.98 33.62 22.61
C SER A 346 -6.23 32.22 22.06
N VAL A 347 -7.49 31.80 22.01
CA VAL A 347 -7.92 30.60 21.29
C VAL A 347 -9.22 30.93 20.57
N ASN A 348 -9.29 30.72 19.25
CA ASN A 348 -10.43 31.11 18.44
C ASN A 348 -10.75 30.01 17.42
N THR A 349 -12.02 29.59 17.36
CA THR A 349 -12.52 28.71 16.31
C THR A 349 -12.55 29.50 15.00
N ALA A 350 -11.67 29.14 14.08
CA ALA A 350 -11.55 29.79 12.77
C ALA A 350 -12.60 29.24 11.79
N ASN A 351 -12.86 27.94 11.85
CA ASN A 351 -13.96 27.30 11.15
C ASN A 351 -14.51 26.13 11.98
N LYS A 352 -15.80 25.85 11.81
CA LYS A 352 -16.48 24.70 12.40
C LYS A 352 -17.50 24.19 11.39
N THR A 353 -17.39 22.92 11.06
CA THR A 353 -18.43 22.13 10.39
C THR A 353 -19.02 21.14 11.39
N ALA A 354 -19.92 20.26 10.94
CA ALA A 354 -20.46 19.19 11.79
C ALA A 354 -19.38 18.18 12.23
N ASP A 355 -18.39 17.93 11.39
CA ASP A 355 -17.41 16.84 11.55
C ASP A 355 -15.96 17.30 11.66
N GLN A 356 -15.65 18.55 11.32
CA GLN A 356 -14.31 19.13 11.35
C GLN A 356 -14.30 20.55 11.91
N ALA A 357 -13.18 20.94 12.49
CA ALA A 357 -12.97 22.31 12.94
C ALA A 357 -11.51 22.70 12.89
N THR A 358 -11.28 23.99 12.74
CA THR A 358 -9.95 24.60 12.81
C THR A 358 -9.98 25.63 13.91
N VAL A 359 -9.01 25.54 14.81
CA VAL A 359 -8.87 26.46 15.94
C VAL A 359 -7.48 27.05 15.90
N ASN A 360 -7.40 28.37 15.92
CA ASN A 360 -6.15 29.10 16.02
C ASN A 360 -5.89 29.48 17.48
N ALA A 361 -4.67 29.24 17.96
CA ALA A 361 -4.26 29.61 19.29
C ALA A 361 -2.94 30.40 19.27
N ASN A 362 -2.85 31.37 20.17
CA ASN A 362 -1.63 32.09 20.49
C ASN A 362 -1.31 31.85 21.96
N TYR A 363 -0.10 31.41 22.26
CA TYR A 363 0.33 31.15 23.63
C TYR A 363 1.85 31.17 23.74
N THR A 364 2.35 31.41 24.96
CA THR A 364 3.77 31.33 25.29
C THR A 364 4.04 30.00 25.97
N VAL A 365 5.05 29.28 25.49
CA VAL A 365 5.54 28.05 26.10
C VAL A 365 6.81 28.37 26.87
N THR A 366 6.91 27.88 28.09
CA THR A 366 8.17 27.85 28.85
C THR A 366 8.67 26.41 28.85
N ASP A 367 9.89 26.17 28.40
CA ASP A 367 10.49 24.83 28.45
C ASP A 367 11.08 24.52 29.84
N ASN A 368 11.53 23.27 30.04
CA ASN A 368 12.15 22.84 31.29
C ASN A 368 13.45 23.60 31.63
N ALA A 369 14.12 24.20 30.63
CA ALA A 369 15.30 25.04 30.81
C ALA A 369 14.94 26.51 31.15
N GLY A 370 13.65 26.86 31.17
CA GLY A 370 13.15 28.20 31.48
C GLY A 370 13.12 29.16 30.29
N LYS A 371 13.36 28.69 29.07
CA LYS A 371 13.25 29.50 27.86
C LYS A 371 11.79 29.67 27.48
N ASN A 372 11.41 30.91 27.17
CA ASN A 372 10.09 31.24 26.65
C ASN A 372 10.10 31.22 25.12
N THR A 373 8.99 30.78 24.52
CA THR A 373 8.77 30.84 23.07
C THR A 373 7.30 31.16 22.80
N ASP A 374 7.08 32.23 22.05
CA ASP A 374 5.74 32.64 21.62
C ASP A 374 5.33 31.84 20.38
N LEU A 375 4.21 31.14 20.48
CA LEU A 375 3.69 30.29 19.41
C LEU A 375 2.36 30.81 18.86
N ASN A 376 2.27 30.86 17.53
CA ASN A 376 1.01 30.92 16.79
C ASN A 376 0.77 29.55 16.18
N VAL A 377 -0.34 28.92 16.53
CA VAL A 377 -0.61 27.52 16.19
C VAL A 377 -2.01 27.36 15.61
N THR A 378 -2.12 26.55 14.57
CA THR A 378 -3.39 26.05 14.05
C THR A 378 -3.58 24.58 14.44
N TYR A 379 -4.71 24.30 15.08
CA TYR A 379 -5.19 22.97 15.40
C TYR A 379 -6.27 22.56 14.44
N THR A 380 -6.16 21.36 13.89
CA THR A 380 -7.24 20.71 13.14
C THR A 380 -7.90 19.68 14.03
N LEU A 381 -9.23 19.70 14.10
CA LEU A 381 -10.04 18.80 14.91
C LEU A 381 -11.02 18.04 14.05
N LYS A 382 -11.34 16.82 14.49
CA LYS A 382 -12.39 15.99 13.92
C LYS A 382 -13.39 15.61 15.02
N ALA A 383 -14.67 15.63 14.68
CA ALA A 383 -15.72 15.14 15.57
C ALA A 383 -15.55 13.64 15.82
N SER A 384 -15.82 13.23 17.06
CA SER A 384 -15.84 11.83 17.49
C SER A 384 -17.00 11.63 18.49
N ALA A 385 -17.27 10.39 18.86
CA ALA A 385 -18.28 10.07 19.88
C ALA A 385 -18.03 10.81 21.21
N ASP A 386 -16.76 11.04 21.56
CA ASP A 386 -16.36 11.73 22.81
C ASP A 386 -16.21 13.27 22.66
N GLY A 387 -16.62 13.83 21.52
CA GLY A 387 -16.41 15.24 21.19
C GLY A 387 -15.29 15.47 20.17
N TRP A 388 -14.79 16.71 20.10
CA TRP A 388 -13.72 17.08 19.16
C TRP A 388 -12.36 16.52 19.60
N LYS A 389 -11.72 15.75 18.71
CA LYS A 389 -10.34 15.26 18.87
C LYS A 389 -9.39 16.04 17.98
N ILE A 390 -8.21 16.39 18.49
CA ILE A 390 -7.16 17.06 17.71
C ILE A 390 -6.49 16.05 16.78
N THR A 391 -6.59 16.26 15.47
CA THR A 391 -6.00 15.39 14.44
C THR A 391 -4.83 16.04 13.71
N GLY A 392 -4.68 17.36 13.84
CA GLY A 392 -3.59 18.12 13.23
C GLY A 392 -3.08 19.25 14.13
N TYR A 393 -1.79 19.56 13.98
CA TYR A 393 -1.10 20.62 14.70
C TYR A 393 -0.05 21.24 13.80
N LYS A 394 -0.11 22.57 13.63
CA LYS A 394 0.84 23.33 12.81
C LYS A 394 1.24 24.58 13.56
N ILE A 395 2.55 24.77 13.76
CA ILE A 395 3.12 26.03 14.22
C ILE A 395 3.24 26.94 13.00
N ASN A 396 2.51 28.05 12.98
CA ASN A 396 2.59 29.04 11.92
C ASN A 396 3.76 30.01 12.17
N SER A 397 4.07 30.29 13.43
CA SER A 397 5.26 31.06 13.83
C SER A 397 5.71 30.70 15.24
N ALA A 398 7.02 30.74 15.47
CA ALA A 398 7.66 30.65 16.78
C ALA A 398 8.63 31.81 16.95
N LYS A 399 8.55 32.55 18.06
CA LYS A 399 9.40 33.72 18.35
C LYS A 399 10.03 33.63 19.74
#